data_AF-A0A2H3CRS6-F1
#
_entry.id   AF-A0A2H3CRS6-F1
#
_cell.length_a   1.000
_cell.length_b   1.000
_cell.length_c   1.000
_cell.angle_alpha   90.00
_cell.angle_beta   90.00
_cell.angle_gamma   90.00
#
_symmetry.space_group_name_H-M   'P 1'
#
loop_
_entity.id
_entity.type
_entity.pdbx_description
1 polymer ?
#
loop_
_entity_poly.entity_id
_entity_poly.type
_entity_poly.pdbx_seq_one_letter_code
_entity_poly.pdbx_strand_id
1 'polypeptide(L)'
;MRGKTNPFAGITLNNAVKNDLHWLADHIEILNGVCCFDVVDWNPILDATITVLCDTCLDGMGFWVPRIAYGFVCPMPNLPEGDEVIFFFEALCVCAAIHWVADTLSPELRKWVTILTDNTNTVNIFNSLQAASTYNPILKSAVDVMVT
;
A
#
# COMPACT_ATOMS: atom_id res chain seq x y z
N MET A 1 18.96 -23.94 -6.69
CA MET A 1 19.68 -23.12 -5.70
C MET A 1 21.02 -23.77 -5.41
N ARG A 2 22.13 -23.12 -5.81
CA ARG A 2 23.51 -23.57 -5.58
C ARG A 2 24.09 -22.62 -4.53
N GLY A 3 24.66 -23.13 -3.44
CA GLY A 3 25.51 -22.30 -2.55
C GLY A 3 25.15 -22.17 -1.07
N LYS A 4 24.29 -23.01 -0.46
CA LYS A 4 24.17 -23.06 1.00
C LYS A 4 24.64 -24.42 1.53
N THR A 5 25.83 -24.45 2.13
CA THR A 5 26.50 -25.67 2.61
C THR A 5 26.49 -25.82 4.14
N ASN A 6 26.11 -24.77 4.88
CA ASN A 6 26.01 -24.81 6.34
C ASN A 6 24.58 -24.43 6.79
N PRO A 7 23.77 -25.39 7.27
CA PRO A 7 22.40 -25.14 7.73
C PRO A 7 22.33 -24.26 9.00
N PHE A 8 23.44 -24.10 9.73
CA PHE A 8 23.51 -23.29 10.96
C PHE A 8 24.27 -21.97 10.77
N ALA A 9 24.50 -21.53 9.54
CA ALA A 9 25.08 -20.22 9.31
C ALA A 9 24.15 -19.13 9.86
N GLY A 10 24.66 -18.29 10.76
CA GLY A 10 23.93 -17.14 11.26
C GLY A 10 23.59 -16.17 10.12
N ILE A 11 22.44 -15.50 10.23
CA ILE A 11 22.01 -14.48 9.26
C ILE A 11 22.38 -13.10 9.82
N THR A 12 23.28 -12.41 9.14
CA THR A 12 23.61 -11.02 9.51
C THR A 12 22.46 -10.10 9.13
N LEU A 13 21.90 -9.40 10.12
CA LEU A 13 20.82 -8.44 9.92
C LEU A 13 21.37 -7.01 9.92
N ASN A 14 21.02 -6.23 8.91
CA ASN A 14 21.25 -4.78 8.91
C ASN A 14 20.15 -4.05 9.72
N ASN A 15 20.34 -2.76 9.96
CA ASN A 15 19.38 -1.96 10.74
C ASN A 15 18.01 -1.83 10.06
N ALA A 16 17.95 -1.79 8.73
CA ALA A 16 16.67 -1.73 8.00
C ALA A 16 15.82 -2.98 8.27
N VAL A 17 16.41 -4.17 8.15
CA VAL A 17 15.71 -5.43 8.43
C VAL A 17 15.30 -5.53 9.90
N LYS A 18 16.14 -5.07 10.84
CA LYS A 18 15.77 -5.03 12.26
C LYS A 18 14.56 -4.12 12.49
N ASN A 19 14.54 -2.93 11.89
CA ASN A 19 13.42 -2.00 12.02
C ASN A 19 12.13 -2.55 11.42
N ASP A 20 12.20 -3.30 10.32
CA ASP A 20 11.04 -3.95 9.71
C ASP A 20 10.51 -5.10 10.58
N LEU A 21 11.40 -5.88 11.21
CA LEU A 21 11.00 -6.92 12.17
C LEU A 21 10.37 -6.35 13.44
N HIS A 22 10.92 -5.24 13.96
CA HIS A 22 10.31 -4.53 15.10
C HIS A 22 8.93 -3.98 14.74
N TRP A 23 8.81 -3.30 13.60
CA TRP A 23 7.53 -2.80 13.11
C TRP A 23 6.47 -3.91 13.00
N LEU A 24 6.85 -5.09 12.51
CA LEU A 24 5.94 -6.24 12.45
C LEU A 24 5.56 -6.74 13.84
N ALA A 25 6.53 -6.86 14.75
CA ALA A 25 6.29 -7.32 16.11
C ALA A 25 5.34 -6.39 16.87
N ASP A 26 5.56 -5.08 16.77
CA ASP A 26 4.73 -4.06 17.41
C ASP A 26 3.26 -4.18 16.96
N HIS A 27 3.02 -4.38 15.66
CA HIS A 27 1.67 -4.61 15.14
C HIS A 27 1.03 -5.90 15.67
N ILE A 28 1.78 -7.01 15.70
CA ILE A 28 1.26 -8.28 16.23
C ILE A 28 0.88 -8.16 17.71
N GLU A 29 1.64 -7.39 18.49
CA GLU A 29 1.39 -7.20 19.93
C GLU A 29 0.18 -6.30 20.23
N ILE A 30 -0.10 -5.33 19.36
CA ILE A 30 -1.14 -4.31 19.59
C ILE A 30 -2.50 -4.72 18.98
N LEU A 31 -2.50 -5.44 17.86
CA LEU A 31 -3.73 -5.69 17.10
C LEU A 31 -4.59 -6.81 17.70
N ASN A 32 -5.91 -6.59 17.73
CA ASN A 32 -6.90 -7.55 18.26
C ASN A 32 -7.18 -8.75 17.33
N GLY A 33 -6.41 -8.90 16.24
CA GLY A 33 -6.63 -9.89 15.20
C GLY A 33 -7.75 -9.51 14.22
N VAL A 34 -7.87 -10.27 13.12
CA VAL A 34 -8.83 -10.02 12.04
C VAL A 34 -9.63 -11.30 11.76
N CYS A 35 -10.94 -11.16 11.51
CA CYS A 35 -11.79 -12.26 11.05
C CYS A 35 -11.46 -12.58 9.59
N CYS A 36 -10.72 -13.66 9.33
CA CYS A 36 -10.25 -13.97 7.98
C CYS A 36 -11.41 -14.12 6.96
N PHE A 37 -12.53 -14.73 7.34
CA PHE A 37 -13.66 -14.93 6.43
C PHE A 37 -14.24 -13.62 5.89
N ASP A 38 -14.42 -12.61 6.76
CA ASP A 38 -14.95 -11.30 6.36
C ASP A 38 -14.00 -10.53 5.42
N VAL A 39 -12.70 -10.83 5.47
CA VAL A 39 -11.67 -10.16 4.64
C VAL A 39 -11.57 -10.77 3.25
N VAL A 40 -11.80 -12.08 3.10
CA VAL A 40 -11.65 -12.78 1.82
C VAL A 40 -12.96 -13.00 1.06
N ASP A 41 -14.11 -13.00 1.73
CA ASP A 41 -15.41 -13.32 1.12
C ASP A 41 -16.19 -12.07 0.66
N TRP A 42 -15.59 -11.30 -0.26
CA TRP A 42 -16.27 -10.19 -0.93
C TRP A 42 -15.73 -9.99 -2.36
N ASN A 43 -16.58 -9.51 -3.26
CA ASN A 43 -16.21 -9.19 -4.63
C ASN A 43 -15.71 -7.74 -4.74
N PRO A 44 -14.48 -7.50 -5.19
CA PRO A 44 -13.89 -6.15 -5.24
C PRO A 44 -14.58 -5.18 -6.20
N ILE A 45 -15.44 -5.66 -7.10
CA ILE A 45 -16.18 -4.81 -8.04
C ILE A 45 -17.63 -4.64 -7.59
N LEU A 46 -18.27 -5.72 -7.13
CA LEU A 46 -19.71 -5.73 -6.85
C LEU A 46 -20.03 -5.32 -5.40
N ASP A 47 -19.18 -5.68 -4.45
CA ASP A 47 -19.46 -5.52 -3.02
C ASP A 47 -18.73 -4.31 -2.39
N ALA A 48 -17.93 -3.59 -3.20
CA ALA A 48 -17.19 -2.43 -2.73
C ALA A 48 -18.12 -1.33 -2.19
N THR A 49 -17.91 -0.90 -0.95
CA THR A 49 -18.56 0.27 -0.37
C THR A 49 -18.01 1.55 -0.97
N ILE A 50 -16.73 1.59 -1.34
CA ILE A 50 -16.15 2.73 -2.02
C ILE A 50 -15.18 2.25 -3.10
N THR A 51 -15.18 2.94 -4.23
CA THR A 51 -14.18 2.76 -5.28
C THR A 51 -13.37 4.04 -5.39
N VAL A 52 -12.05 3.92 -5.43
CA VAL A 52 -11.11 5.02 -5.64
C VAL A 52 -10.30 4.71 -6.89
N LEU A 53 -10.25 5.65 -7.83
CA LEU A 53 -9.47 5.55 -9.05
C LEU A 53 -8.20 6.37 -8.85
N CYS A 54 -7.03 5.74 -8.87
CA CYS A 54 -5.73 6.39 -8.77
C CYS A 54 -5.07 6.42 -10.15
N ASP A 55 -4.44 7.55 -10.46
CA ASP A 55 -3.67 7.72 -11.69
C ASP A 55 -2.47 8.63 -11.42
N THR A 56 -1.41 8.45 -12.20
CA THR A 56 -0.18 9.24 -12.12
C THR A 56 0.40 9.38 -13.51
N CYS A 57 0.82 10.60 -13.83
CA CYS A 57 1.53 10.93 -15.05
C CYS A 57 2.81 11.71 -14.72
N LEU A 58 3.53 12.13 -15.76
CA LEU A 58 4.78 12.89 -15.61
C LEU A 58 4.58 14.26 -14.95
N ASP A 59 3.37 14.81 -15.02
CA ASP A 59 3.06 16.14 -14.46
C ASP A 59 2.51 16.08 -13.02
N GLY A 60 2.07 14.91 -12.56
CA GLY A 60 1.44 14.79 -11.25
C GLY A 60 0.72 13.48 -11.00
N MET A 61 0.15 13.37 -9.81
CA MET A 61 -0.67 12.25 -9.38
C MET A 61 -2.02 12.73 -8.87
N GLY A 62 -3.01 11.84 -8.88
CA GLY A 62 -4.33 12.16 -8.36
C GLY A 62 -5.20 10.94 -8.18
N PHE A 63 -6.22 11.11 -7.36
CA PHE A 63 -7.25 10.08 -7.21
C PHE A 63 -8.65 10.67 -7.19
N TRP A 64 -9.59 9.89 -7.69
CA TRP A 64 -11.00 10.23 -7.84
C TRP A 64 -11.87 9.21 -7.09
N VAL A 65 -12.88 9.71 -6.39
CA VAL A 65 -13.85 8.90 -5.64
C VAL A 65 -15.24 9.13 -6.23
N PRO A 66 -15.67 8.33 -7.23
CA PRO A 66 -16.90 8.58 -7.98
C PRO A 66 -18.16 8.65 -7.12
N ARG A 67 -18.25 7.78 -6.09
CA ARG A 67 -19.45 7.65 -5.26
C ARG A 67 -19.84 8.96 -4.56
N ILE A 68 -18.86 9.79 -4.20
CA ILE A 68 -19.08 11.06 -3.49
C ILE A 68 -18.71 12.29 -4.32
N ALA A 69 -18.25 12.09 -5.55
CA ALA A 69 -17.79 13.13 -6.44
C ALA A 69 -16.63 14.00 -5.90
N TYR A 70 -15.63 13.38 -5.25
CA TYR A 70 -14.42 14.05 -4.76
C TYR A 70 -13.18 13.63 -5.52
N GLY A 71 -12.35 14.61 -5.89
CA GLY A 71 -11.08 14.39 -6.60
C GLY A 71 -9.95 15.20 -6.00
N PHE A 72 -8.77 14.60 -6.02
CA PHE A 72 -7.55 15.19 -5.48
C PHE A 72 -6.46 15.13 -6.55
N VAL A 73 -5.66 16.18 -6.62
CA VAL A 73 -4.52 16.27 -7.54
C VAL A 73 -3.33 16.87 -6.82
N CYS A 74 -2.14 16.35 -7.12
CA CYS A 74 -0.88 16.82 -6.61
C CYS A 74 0.13 16.90 -7.77
N PRO A 75 0.63 18.10 -8.12
CA PRO A 75 1.68 18.25 -9.11
C PRO A 75 2.97 17.54 -8.67
N MET A 76 3.66 16.90 -9.61
CA MET A 76 4.96 16.28 -9.32
C MET A 76 6.04 17.36 -9.19
N PRO A 77 6.95 17.27 -8.21
CA PRO A 77 8.13 18.13 -8.21
C PRO A 77 8.99 17.86 -9.45
N ASN A 78 9.75 18.87 -9.90
CA ASN A 78 10.68 18.71 -11.01
C ASN A 78 11.76 17.67 -10.67
N LEU A 79 11.58 16.45 -11.17
CA LEU A 79 12.47 15.31 -10.99
C LEU A 79 12.96 14.82 -12.36
N PRO A 80 14.09 14.09 -12.42
CA PRO A 80 14.52 13.44 -13.64
C PRO A 80 13.44 12.49 -14.15
N GLU A 81 13.15 12.52 -15.45
CA GLU A 81 12.22 11.58 -16.07
C GLU A 81 12.75 10.14 -15.98
N GLY A 82 11.86 9.19 -15.68
CA GLY A 82 12.18 7.76 -15.69
C GLY A 82 11.07 6.86 -15.11
N ASP A 83 11.02 5.62 -15.59
CA ASP A 83 10.00 4.63 -15.20
C ASP A 83 10.01 4.31 -13.69
N GLU A 84 11.18 4.41 -13.03
CA GLU A 84 11.26 4.22 -11.57
C GLU A 84 10.60 5.38 -10.80
N VAL A 85 10.60 6.59 -11.35
CA VAL A 85 9.99 7.76 -10.73
C VAL A 85 8.47 7.66 -10.85
N ILE A 86 7.94 7.37 -12.04
CA ILE A 86 6.49 7.23 -12.21
C ILE A 86 5.93 6.09 -11.34
N PHE A 87 6.63 4.95 -11.26
CA PHE A 87 6.21 3.84 -10.41
C PHE A 87 6.18 4.22 -8.92
N PHE A 88 7.16 4.98 -8.45
CA PHE A 88 7.15 5.51 -7.08
C PHE A 88 5.93 6.39 -6.81
N PHE A 89 5.59 7.29 -7.74
CA PHE A 89 4.47 8.20 -7.55
C PHE A 89 3.10 7.51 -7.69
N GLU A 90 2.96 6.48 -8.50
CA GLU A 90 1.75 5.66 -8.53
C GLU A 90 1.54 4.94 -7.19
N ALA A 91 2.61 4.34 -6.64
CA ALA A 91 2.56 3.71 -5.32
C ALA A 91 2.24 4.73 -4.22
N LEU A 92 2.80 5.93 -4.30
CA LEU A 92 2.51 7.02 -3.38
C LEU A 92 1.06 7.51 -3.52
N CYS A 93 0.53 7.58 -4.73
CA CYS A 93 -0.85 7.97 -5.00
C CYS A 93 -1.85 6.99 -4.37
N VAL A 94 -1.59 5.67 -4.50
CA VAL A 94 -2.39 4.63 -3.83
C VAL A 94 -2.28 4.76 -2.32
N CYS A 95 -1.09 4.98 -1.77
CA CYS A 95 -0.91 5.19 -0.33
C CYS A 95 -1.69 6.43 0.17
N ALA A 96 -1.63 7.54 -0.57
CA ALA A 96 -2.38 8.75 -0.26
C ALA A 96 -3.90 8.51 -0.27
N ALA A 97 -4.41 7.73 -1.22
CA ALA A 97 -5.81 7.33 -1.26
C ALA A 97 -6.21 6.47 -0.04
N ILE A 98 -5.35 5.53 0.39
CA ILE A 98 -5.57 4.71 1.59
C ILE A 98 -5.65 5.58 2.84
N HIS A 99 -4.70 6.50 3.01
CA HIS A 99 -4.68 7.46 4.13
C HIS A 99 -5.95 8.31 4.14
N TRP A 100 -6.32 8.89 3.00
CA TRP A 100 -7.53 9.70 2.90
C TRP A 100 -8.80 8.91 3.26
N VAL A 101 -8.92 7.67 2.77
CA VAL A 101 -10.02 6.77 3.11
C VAL A 101 -10.06 6.50 4.61
N ALA A 102 -8.93 6.16 5.21
CA ALA A 102 -8.82 5.85 6.64
C ALA A 102 -9.23 7.05 7.51
N ASP A 103 -8.77 8.25 7.18
CA ASP A 103 -8.97 9.45 7.98
C ASP A 103 -10.35 10.10 7.77
N THR A 104 -10.93 9.98 6.58
CA THR A 104 -12.09 10.78 6.19
C THR A 104 -13.40 10.00 6.20
N LEU A 105 -13.37 8.73 5.81
CA LEU A 105 -14.61 7.96 5.63
C LEU A 105 -15.12 7.37 6.94
N SER A 106 -16.44 7.31 7.08
CA SER A 106 -17.07 6.61 8.20
C SER A 106 -16.72 5.11 8.17
N PRO A 107 -16.69 4.42 9.33
CA PRO A 107 -16.41 2.98 9.41
C PRO A 107 -17.21 2.12 8.41
N GLU A 108 -18.48 2.49 8.16
CA GLU A 108 -19.33 1.80 7.18
C GLU A 108 -18.83 1.96 5.74
N LEU A 109 -18.35 3.14 5.35
CA LEU A 109 -17.87 3.41 4.00
C LEU A 109 -16.47 2.86 3.75
N ARG A 110 -15.63 2.75 4.79
CA ARG A 110 -14.28 2.16 4.69
C ARG A 110 -14.23 0.64 4.90
N LYS A 111 -15.37 -0.05 5.00
CA LYS A 111 -15.41 -1.52 5.19
C LYS A 111 -14.84 -2.29 4.00
N TRP A 112 -15.31 -2.00 2.78
CA TRP A 112 -14.86 -2.67 1.56
C TRP A 112 -14.42 -1.63 0.53
N VAL A 113 -13.13 -1.37 0.51
CA VAL A 113 -12.52 -0.31 -0.30
C VAL A 113 -11.82 -0.95 -1.47
N THR A 114 -12.19 -0.54 -2.68
CA THR A 114 -11.49 -0.94 -3.90
C THR A 114 -10.71 0.24 -4.45
N ILE A 115 -9.39 0.08 -4.55
CA ILE A 115 -8.51 1.05 -5.20
C ILE A 115 -8.10 0.48 -6.54
N LEU A 116 -8.35 1.25 -7.60
CA LEU A 116 -8.00 0.90 -8.97
C LEU A 116 -6.83 1.77 -9.42
N THR A 117 -5.85 1.15 -10.04
CA THR A 117 -4.73 1.79 -10.73
C THR A 117 -4.41 0.94 -11.95
N ASP A 118 -3.94 1.57 -13.02
CA ASP A 118 -3.49 0.87 -14.23
C ASP A 118 -2.06 0.32 -14.12
N ASN A 119 -1.33 0.64 -13.05
CA ASN A 119 0.00 0.11 -12.84
C ASN A 119 0.00 -1.24 -12.11
N THR A 120 0.34 -2.29 -12.86
CA THR A 120 0.39 -3.66 -12.33
C THR A 120 1.51 -3.86 -11.29
N ASN A 121 2.64 -3.14 -11.40
CA ASN A 121 3.70 -3.23 -10.40
C ASN A 121 3.23 -2.67 -9.05
N THR A 122 2.47 -1.58 -9.06
CA THR A 122 1.83 -1.01 -7.86
C THR A 122 0.88 -2.02 -7.23
N VAL A 123 -0.03 -2.60 -8.02
CA VAL A 123 -0.92 -3.67 -7.53
C VAL A 123 -0.11 -4.82 -6.89
N ASN A 124 0.96 -5.27 -7.54
CA ASN A 124 1.77 -6.39 -7.07
C ASN A 124 2.46 -6.11 -5.72
N ILE A 125 3.03 -4.92 -5.52
CA ILE A 125 3.74 -4.60 -4.27
C ILE A 125 2.77 -4.43 -3.10
N PHE A 126 1.58 -3.87 -3.32
CA PHE A 126 0.55 -3.75 -2.29
C PHE A 126 -0.07 -5.10 -1.92
N ASN A 127 -0.27 -5.98 -2.92
CA ASN A 127 -0.83 -7.31 -2.68
C ASN A 127 0.15 -8.25 -1.94
N SER A 128 1.46 -8.16 -2.24
CA SER A 128 2.46 -9.07 -1.69
C SER A 128 3.18 -8.53 -0.44
N LEU A 129 3.13 -7.20 -0.22
CA LEU A 129 4.03 -6.48 0.69
C LEU A 129 5.53 -6.77 0.43
N GLN A 130 5.85 -7.20 -0.80
CA GLN A 130 7.21 -7.49 -1.23
C GLN A 130 7.61 -6.47 -2.29
N ALA A 131 8.59 -5.64 -1.96
CA ALA A 131 9.10 -4.61 -2.85
C ALA A 131 10.60 -4.35 -2.66
N ALA A 132 11.17 -3.53 -3.54
CA ALA A 132 12.47 -2.93 -3.28
C ALA A 132 12.40 -1.99 -2.06
N SER A 133 13.52 -1.82 -1.35
CA SER A 133 13.58 -1.07 -0.09
C SER A 133 13.00 0.35 -0.16
N THR A 134 13.06 0.99 -1.32
CA THR A 134 12.54 2.34 -1.55
C THR A 134 11.02 2.44 -1.36
N TYR A 135 10.28 1.35 -1.57
CA TYR A 135 8.81 1.31 -1.44
C TYR A 135 8.34 0.88 -0.05
N ASN A 136 9.22 0.28 0.77
CA ASN A 136 8.85 -0.19 2.11
C ASN A 136 8.22 0.90 2.98
N PRO A 137 8.71 2.16 3.00
CA PRO A 137 8.05 3.22 3.78
C PRO A 137 6.61 3.49 3.33
N ILE A 138 6.33 3.44 2.02
CA ILE A 138 4.98 3.65 1.45
C ILE A 138 4.06 2.51 1.91
N LEU A 139 4.52 1.26 1.77
CA LEU A 139 3.74 0.08 2.12
C LEU A 139 3.46 0.01 3.62
N LYS A 140 4.47 0.28 4.46
CA LYS A 140 4.31 0.31 5.92
C LYS A 140 3.33 1.40 6.34
N SER A 141 3.49 2.62 5.81
CA SER A 141 2.56 3.73 6.06
C SER A 141 1.11 3.39 5.69
N ALA A 142 0.89 2.66 4.59
CA ALA A 142 -0.44 2.21 4.21
C ALA A 142 -0.99 1.15 5.19
N VAL A 143 -0.17 0.17 5.57
CA VAL A 143 -0.59 -0.85 6.55
C VAL A 143 -0.92 -0.22 7.90
N ASP A 144 -0.11 0.72 8.38
CA ASP A 144 -0.26 1.38 9.68
C ASP A 144 -1.68 1.97 9.86
N VAL A 145 -2.24 2.57 8.80
CA VAL A 145 -3.59 3.17 8.86
C VAL A 145 -4.72 2.17 8.55
N MET A 146 -4.40 1.05 7.89
CA MET A 146 -5.39 0.00 7.56
C MET A 146 -5.71 -0.88 8.77
N VAL A 147 -4.76 -1.04 9.68
CA VAL A 147 -4.88 -1.94 10.84
C VAL A 147 -5.32 -1.22 12.12
N THR A 148 -5.36 0.12 12.13
CA THR A 148 -6.02 0.95 13.16
C THR A 148 -7.53 1.09 12.95
#